data_AF-A0A3N7HJM3-F1
#
_entry.id   AF-A0A3N7HJM3-F1
#
_cell.length_a   1.000
_cell.length_b   1.000
_cell.length_c   1.000
_cell.angle_alpha   90.00
_cell.angle_beta   90.00
_cell.angle_gamma   90.00
#
_symmetry.space_group_name_H-M   'P 1'
#
loop_
_entity.id
_entity.type
_entity.pdbx_description
1 polymer ?
#
loop_
_entity_poly.entity_id
_entity_poly.type
_entity_poly.pdbx_seq_one_letter_code
_entity_poly.pdbx_strand_id
1 'polypeptide(L)'
;MLYVAVLAMSLVSCGVGFLLEITEGNVRHVQNGRQPSAGAALFPCIPLVQLACLLAAWGMNQVAQNAGYVVMAYALISVAVRFRRYQRSSLELKRLMATTHASSPRAPAA
;
A
#
# COMPACT_ATOMS: atom_id res chain seq x y z
N MET A 1 13.30 22.36 -2.03
CA MET A 1 11.85 22.07 -2.00
C MET A 1 11.48 20.75 -2.66
N LEU A 2 11.98 20.44 -3.87
CA LEU A 2 11.74 19.16 -4.57
C LEU A 2 11.96 17.92 -3.67
N TYR A 3 13.10 17.85 -2.99
CA TYR A 3 13.45 16.69 -2.16
C TYR A 3 12.49 16.47 -0.97
N VAL A 4 12.00 17.56 -0.36
CA VAL A 4 11.02 17.49 0.74
C VAL A 4 9.68 16.97 0.21
N ALA A 5 9.26 17.43 -0.97
CA ALA A 5 8.04 16.95 -1.62
C ALA A 5 8.16 15.45 -2.00
N VAL A 6 9.29 15.03 -2.57
CA VAL A 6 9.56 13.61 -2.88
C VAL A 6 9.54 12.75 -1.62
N LEU A 7 10.12 13.25 -0.52
CA LEU A 7 10.17 12.54 0.76
C LEU A 7 8.76 12.37 1.35
N ALA A 8 7.96 13.43 1.40
CA ALA A 8 6.57 13.37 1.85
C ALA A 8 5.74 12.38 1.00
N MET A 9 5.90 12.41 -0.32
CA MET A 9 5.20 11.50 -1.23
C MET A 9 5.65 10.04 -1.07
N SER A 10 6.94 9.81 -0.80
CA SER A 10 7.45 8.47 -0.54
C SER A 10 6.88 7.88 0.75
N LEU A 11 6.71 8.70 1.81
CA LEU A 11 6.07 8.30 3.06
C LEU A 11 4.61 7.91 2.84
N VAL A 12 3.85 8.74 2.13
CA VAL A 12 2.45 8.44 1.78
C VAL A 12 2.37 7.16 0.95
N SER A 13 3.23 7.00 -0.06
CA SER A 13 3.28 5.80 -0.90
C SER A 13 3.60 4.53 -0.12
N CYS A 14 4.49 4.60 0.87
CA CYS A 14 4.81 3.49 1.77
C CYS A 14 3.65 3.16 2.69
N GLY A 15 3.00 4.17 3.28
CA GLY A 15 1.83 3.97 4.14
C GLY A 15 0.67 3.30 3.40
N VAL A 16 0.36 3.77 2.17
CA VAL A 16 -0.66 3.13 1.33
C VAL A 16 -0.23 1.72 0.91
N GLY A 17 1.04 1.50 0.60
CA GLY A 17 1.58 0.17 0.27
C GLY A 17 1.44 -0.82 1.44
N PHE A 18 1.75 -0.38 2.66
CA PHE A 18 1.59 -1.17 3.87
C PHE A 18 0.13 -1.57 4.11
N LEU A 19 -0.79 -0.61 4.01
CA LEU A 19 -2.23 -0.87 4.13
C LEU A 19 -2.74 -1.82 3.04
N LEU A 20 -2.25 -1.67 1.81
CA LEU A 20 -2.59 -2.55 0.69
C LEU A 20 -2.15 -3.99 0.96
N GLU A 21 -0.92 -4.21 1.43
CA GLU A 21 -0.39 -5.54 1.70
C GLU A 21 -1.14 -6.25 2.83
N ILE A 22 -1.49 -5.52 3.91
CA ILE A 22 -2.37 -6.04 4.97
C ILE A 22 -3.72 -6.46 4.38
N THR A 23 -4.31 -5.61 3.54
CA THR A 23 -5.65 -5.84 3.02
C THR A 23 -5.65 -7.02 2.05
N GLU A 24 -4.70 -7.09 1.12
CA GLU A 24 -4.56 -8.20 0.17
C GLU A 24 -4.21 -9.52 0.87
N GLY A 25 -3.35 -9.48 1.89
CA GLY A 25 -3.08 -10.64 2.73
C GLY A 25 -4.33 -11.16 3.43
N ASN A 26 -5.15 -10.26 3.96
CA ASN A 26 -6.40 -10.64 4.62
C ASN A 26 -7.47 -11.14 3.64
N VAL A 27 -7.56 -10.57 2.43
CA VAL A 27 -8.42 -11.10 1.37
C VAL A 27 -8.05 -12.55 1.06
N ARG A 28 -6.75 -12.85 0.91
CA ARG A 28 -6.27 -14.22 0.68
C ARG A 28 -6.57 -15.16 1.85
N HIS A 29 -6.44 -14.70 3.09
CA HIS A 29 -6.82 -15.51 4.26
C HIS A 29 -8.30 -15.86 4.26
N VAL A 30 -9.18 -14.87 4.01
CA VAL A 30 -10.63 -15.10 3.98
C VAL A 30 -11.03 -15.99 2.80
N GLN A 31 -10.44 -15.80 1.62
CA GLN A 31 -10.65 -16.69 0.46
C GLN A 31 -10.27 -18.15 0.75
N ASN A 32 -9.27 -18.36 1.61
CA ASN A 32 -8.85 -19.69 2.06
C ASN A 32 -9.63 -20.20 3.28
N GLY A 33 -10.73 -19.54 3.67
CA GLY A 33 -11.56 -19.92 4.83
C GLY A 33 -10.90 -19.67 6.19
N ARG A 34 -9.81 -18.90 6.25
CA ARG A 34 -9.10 -18.54 7.48
C ARG A 34 -9.56 -17.17 7.98
N GLN A 35 -9.45 -16.95 9.29
CA GLN A 35 -9.70 -15.64 9.88
C GLN A 35 -8.66 -14.59 9.40
N PRO A 36 -9.07 -13.30 9.28
CA PRO A 36 -8.19 -12.22 8.84
C PRO A 36 -7.10 -11.94 9.88
N SER A 37 -5.95 -12.59 9.72
CA SER A 37 -4.76 -12.44 10.58
C SER A 37 -3.49 -12.09 9.80
N ALA A 38 -3.61 -11.58 8.58
CA ALA A 38 -2.44 -11.17 7.80
C ALA A 38 -1.91 -9.83 8.32
N GLY A 39 -0.73 -9.86 8.93
CA GLY A 39 0.11 -8.68 9.12
C GLY A 39 0.95 -8.39 7.87
N ALA A 40 1.43 -7.16 7.70
CA ALA A 40 2.36 -6.81 6.64
C ALA A 40 3.78 -6.63 7.18
N ALA A 41 4.76 -7.17 6.45
CA ALA A 41 6.18 -7.05 6.78
C ALA A 41 6.81 -5.77 6.21
N LEU A 42 6.02 -4.88 5.60
CA LEU A 42 6.49 -3.67 4.93
C LEU A 42 7.01 -2.56 5.86
N PHE A 43 6.69 -2.61 7.15
CA PHE A 43 7.06 -1.56 8.12
C PHE A 43 8.58 -1.29 8.23
N PRO A 44 9.47 -2.31 8.28
CA PRO A 44 10.92 -2.09 8.28
C PRO A 44 11.49 -1.52 6.96
N CYS A 45 10.75 -1.53 5.85
CA CYS A 45 11.24 -1.03 4.56
C CYS A 45 11.00 0.48 4.36
N ILE A 46 10.24 1.13 5.25
CA ILE A 46 9.91 2.58 5.24
C ILE A 46 11.13 3.51 5.44
N PRO A 47 12.33 3.08 5.85
CA PRO A 47 13.52 3.94 5.79
C PRO A 47 14.27 3.79 4.46
N LEU A 48 14.31 2.55 3.94
CA LEU A 48 15.07 2.17 2.75
C LEU A 48 14.47 2.73 1.47
N VAL A 49 13.13 2.67 1.34
CA VAL A 49 12.43 3.17 0.14
C VAL A 49 12.57 4.70 0.02
N GLN A 50 12.58 5.40 1.14
CA GLN A 50 12.70 6.85 1.27
C GLN A 50 14.09 7.28 0.83
N LEU A 51 15.10 6.57 1.32
CA LEU A 51 16.49 6.79 0.92
C LEU A 51 16.69 6.54 -0.57
N ALA A 52 16.13 5.45 -1.11
CA ALA A 52 16.20 5.12 -2.52
C ALA A 52 15.53 6.19 -3.41
N CYS A 53 14.35 6.68 -3.03
CA CYS A 53 13.66 7.74 -3.76
C CYS A 53 14.43 9.07 -3.74
N LEU A 54 15.05 9.41 -2.60
CA LEU A 54 15.92 10.58 -2.47
C LEU A 54 17.15 10.48 -3.37
N LEU A 55 17.84 9.34 -3.34
CA LEU A 55 19.02 9.09 -4.16
C LEU A 55 18.68 9.10 -5.65
N ALA A 56 17.54 8.54 -6.04
CA ALA A 56 17.06 8.57 -7.43
C ALA A 56 16.73 10.01 -7.88
N ALA A 57 16.03 10.79 -7.05
CA ALA A 57 15.72 12.19 -7.36
C ALA A 57 16.99 13.04 -7.47
N TRP A 58 17.96 12.82 -6.58
CA TRP A 58 19.25 13.49 -6.61
C TRP A 58 20.06 13.09 -7.85
N GLY A 59 20.20 11.79 -8.12
CA GLY A 59 20.95 11.28 -9.27
C GLY A 59 20.37 11.76 -10.61
N MET A 60 19.04 11.78 -10.74
CA MET A 60 18.37 12.35 -11.92
C MET A 60 18.70 13.83 -12.10
N ASN A 61 18.74 14.60 -11.02
CA ASN A 61 19.06 16.02 -11.08
C ASN A 61 20.53 16.31 -11.45
N GLN A 62 21.43 15.32 -11.31
CA GLN A 62 22.80 15.40 -11.79
C GLN A 62 22.93 15.14 -13.30
N VAL A 63 21.99 14.40 -13.90
CA VAL A 63 21.99 14.10 -15.35
C VAL A 63 21.46 15.28 -16.15
N ALA A 64 20.40 15.95 -15.67
CA ALA A 64 19.88 17.16 -16.28
C ALA A 64 19.20 18.03 -15.22
N GLN A 65 19.34 19.36 -15.36
CA GLN A 65 18.58 20.29 -14.53
C GLN A 65 17.09 19.96 -14.63
N ASN A 66 16.42 19.86 -13.48
CA ASN A 66 14.99 19.59 -13.35
C ASN A 66 14.55 18.16 -13.70
N ALA A 67 15.43 17.22 -14.08
CA ALA A 67 15.02 15.84 -14.29
C ALA A 67 14.48 15.17 -13.01
N GLY A 68 14.83 15.67 -11.81
CA GLY A 68 14.26 15.22 -10.54
C GLY A 68 12.72 15.33 -10.45
N TYR A 69 12.07 16.20 -11.24
CA TYR A 69 10.61 16.29 -11.29
C TYR A 69 9.94 15.05 -11.89
N VAL A 70 10.65 14.27 -12.71
CA VAL A 70 10.15 12.99 -13.24
C VAL A 70 9.94 11.98 -12.10
N VAL A 71 10.85 11.95 -11.12
CA VAL A 71 10.71 11.08 -9.94
C VAL A 71 9.50 11.49 -9.11
N MET A 72 9.23 12.80 -9.02
CA MET A 72 8.03 13.32 -8.34
C MET A 72 6.75 12.93 -9.08
N ALA A 73 6.71 13.05 -10.42
CA ALA A 73 5.57 12.62 -11.23
C ALA A 73 5.32 11.11 -11.10
N TYR A 74 6.38 10.30 -11.12
CA TYR A 74 6.30 8.86 -10.87
C TYR A 74 5.74 8.55 -9.47
N ALA A 75 6.22 9.23 -8.44
CA ALA A 75 5.74 9.05 -7.08
C ALA A 75 4.24 9.38 -6.95
N LEU A 76 3.79 10.49 -7.56
CA LEU A 76 2.37 10.87 -7.65
C LEU A 76 1.51 9.78 -8.29
N ILE A 77 1.91 9.30 -9.46
CA ILE A 77 1.19 8.25 -10.20
C ILE A 77 1.16 6.95 -9.38
N SER A 78 2.29 6.56 -8.79
CA SER A 78 2.39 5.37 -7.95
C SER A 78 1.44 5.43 -6.75
N VAL A 79 1.38 6.57 -6.06
CA VAL A 79 0.43 6.78 -4.95
C VAL A 79 -1.00 6.63 -5.43
N ALA A 80 -1.37 7.29 -6.52
CA ALA A 80 -2.74 7.23 -7.07
C ALA A 80 -3.14 5.80 -7.45
N VAL A 81 -2.24 5.04 -8.08
CA VAL A 81 -2.48 3.63 -8.46
C VAL A 81 -2.63 2.75 -7.21
N ARG A 82 -1.72 2.85 -6.24
CA ARG A 82 -1.79 2.08 -4.99
C ARG A 82 -3.06 2.40 -4.20
N PHE A 83 -3.46 3.67 -4.16
CA PHE A 83 -4.68 4.09 -3.49
C PHE A 83 -5.94 3.50 -4.15
N ARG A 84 -6.01 3.51 -5.49
CA ARG A 84 -7.11 2.86 -6.22
C ARG A 84 -7.16 1.35 -5.97
N ARG A 85 -6.00 0.68 -5.92
CA ARG A 85 -5.92 -0.74 -5.58
C ARG A 85 -6.41 -0.99 -4.16
N TYR A 86 -5.98 -0.17 -3.21
CA TYR A 86 -6.40 -0.28 -1.81
C TYR A 86 -7.92 -0.16 -1.66
N GLN A 87 -8.54 0.80 -2.35
CA GLN A 87 -10.00 0.93 -2.34
C GLN A 87 -10.71 -0.33 -2.87
N ARG A 88 -10.21 -0.93 -3.97
CA ARG A 88 -10.76 -2.17 -4.52
C ARG A 88 -10.61 -3.34 -3.54
N SER A 89 -9.41 -3.57 -3.02
CA SER A 89 -9.15 -4.67 -2.08
C SER A 89 -9.93 -4.51 -0.77
N SER A 90 -10.10 -3.28 -0.28
CA SER A 90 -10.91 -3.01 0.91
C SER A 90 -12.39 -3.31 0.69
N LEU A 91 -12.93 -2.97 -0.48
CA LEU A 91 -14.31 -3.31 -0.85
C LEU A 91 -14.51 -4.83 -0.97
N GLU A 92 -13.54 -5.52 -1.56
CA GLU A 92 -13.57 -6.98 -1.68
C GLU A 92 -13.55 -7.66 -0.31
N LEU A 93 -12.65 -7.22 0.59
CA LEU A 93 -12.59 -7.74 1.96
C LEU A 93 -13.90 -7.55 2.71
N LYS A 94 -14.52 -6.36 2.60
CA LYS A 94 -15.83 -6.07 3.22
C LYS A 94 -16.93 -7.01 2.68
N ARG A 95 -16.94 -7.28 1.37
CA ARG A 95 -17.91 -8.21 0.76
C ARG A 95 -17.69 -9.66 1.22
N LEU A 96 -16.43 -10.09 1.30
CA LEU A 96 -16.07 -11.43 1.77
C LEU A 96 -16.44 -11.63 3.26
N MET A 97 -16.20 -10.63 4.10
CA MET A 97 -16.62 -10.66 5.51
C MET A 97 -18.14 -10.71 5.65
N ALA A 98 -18.88 -9.90 4.88
CA ALA A 98 -20.34 -9.90 4.92
C ALA A 98 -20.96 -11.24 4.49
N THR A 99 -20.41 -11.85 3.44
CA THR A 99 -20.84 -13.19 2.98
C THR A 99 -20.49 -14.28 3.98
N THR A 100 -19.28 -14.26 4.56
CA THR A 100 -18.85 -15.22 5.60
C THR A 100 -19.70 -15.12 6.86
N HIS A 101 -20.09 -13.91 7.28
CA HIS A 101 -21.01 -13.71 8.42
C HIS A 101 -22.43 -14.17 8.11
N ALA A 102 -22.92 -13.99 6.87
CA ALA A 102 -24.23 -14.46 6.46
C ALA A 102 -24.29 -16.00 6.30
N SER A 103 -23.18 -16.64 5.95
CA SER A 103 -23.08 -18.10 5.78
C SER A 103 -22.65 -18.86 7.03
N SER A 104 -22.38 -18.17 8.15
CA SER A 104 -22.20 -18.79 9.46
C SER A 104 -23.55 -18.84 10.18
N PRO A 105 -24.41 -19.86 9.98
CA PRO A 105 -25.55 -20.05 10.87
C PRO A 105 -24.98 -20.21 12.28
N ARG A 106 -25.61 -19.56 13.25
CA ARG A 106 -25.40 -19.86 14.67
C ARG A 106 -25.25 -21.37 14.82
N ALA A 107 -24.07 -21.82 15.27
CA ALA A 107 -24.01 -23.12 15.91
C ALA A 107 -25.08 -23.07 17.02
N PRO A 108 -26.08 -23.98 17.03
CA PRO A 108 -26.98 -24.04 18.16
C PRO A 108 -26.12 -24.25 19.40
N ALA A 109 -26.34 -23.40 20.41
CA ALA A 109 -25.72 -23.57 21.72
C ALA A 109 -26.02 -25.00 22.19
N ALA A 110 -24.97 -25.80 22.34
CA ALA A 110 -25.01 -27.09 23.03
C ALA A 110 -24.68 -26.86 24.50
#